data_AF-A0AA89C9R7-F1
#
_entry.id   AF-A0AA89C9R7-F1
#
_cell.length_a   1.000
_cell.length_b   1.000
_cell.length_c   1.000
_cell.angle_alpha   90.00
_cell.angle_beta   90.00
_cell.angle_gamma   90.00
#
_symmetry.space_group_name_H-M   'P 1'
#
loop_
_entity.id
_entity.type
_entity.pdbx_description
1 polymer ?
#
loop_
_entity_poly.entity_id
_entity_poly.type
_entity_poly.pdbx_seq_one_letter_code
_entity_poly.pdbx_strand_id
1 'polypeptide(L)'
;NNFFSAAMKRYFTSKKEAANRVAKNRQESHKKRQATYERKKEKARRRLQAVEKKTKWSEEKRGKVKKFLKNKNIVKYTSSDEEADDGFLSHPFSWESDELKKIKEALDKKYLQICPARSKRMLLRRTKGSVRDREAPEVEDDLRWILK
;
A
#
# COMPACT_ATOMS: atom_id res chain seq x y z
N ASN A 1 -18.34 31.79 -2.84
CA ASN A 1 -17.19 32.36 -2.08
C ASN A 1 -16.50 31.45 -1.06
N ASN A 2 -17.03 30.28 -0.67
CA ASN A 2 -16.36 29.43 0.34
C ASN A 2 -15.16 28.59 -0.18
N PHE A 3 -15.17 28.23 -1.46
CA PHE A 3 -14.12 27.41 -2.08
C PHE A 3 -12.76 28.12 -2.13
N PHE A 4 -12.73 29.39 -2.58
CA PHE A 4 -11.49 30.18 -2.66
C PHE A 4 -10.86 30.43 -1.29
N SER A 5 -11.67 30.70 -0.26
CA SER A 5 -11.20 30.84 1.11
C SER A 5 -10.56 29.55 1.65
N ALA A 6 -11.19 28.39 1.40
CA ALA A 6 -10.65 27.10 1.81
C ALA A 6 -9.34 26.74 1.07
N ALA A 7 -9.26 27.04 -0.23
CA ALA A 7 -8.06 26.82 -1.04
C ALA A 7 -6.89 27.69 -0.56
N MET A 8 -7.14 28.99 -0.31
CA MET A 8 -6.13 29.89 0.23
C MET A 8 -5.65 29.46 1.62
N LYS A 9 -6.57 29.09 2.53
CA LYS A 9 -6.19 28.58 3.86
C LYS A 9 -5.28 27.34 3.74
N ARG A 10 -5.63 26.37 2.88
CA ARG A 10 -4.81 25.17 2.64
C ARG A 10 -3.42 25.51 2.08
N TYR A 11 -3.34 26.48 1.18
CA TYR A 11 -2.07 26.90 0.61
C TYR A 11 -1.13 27.49 1.68
N PHE A 12 -1.63 28.43 2.47
CA PHE A 12 -0.82 29.08 3.51
C PHE A 12 -0.48 28.13 4.66
N THR A 13 -1.39 27.22 5.06
CA THR A 13 -1.05 26.19 6.04
C THR A 13 0.04 25.26 5.51
N SER A 14 -0.06 24.81 4.26
CA SER A 14 0.97 23.97 3.62
C SER A 14 2.34 24.66 3.59
N LYS A 15 2.40 25.95 3.24
CA LYS A 15 3.65 26.73 3.28
C LYS A 15 4.22 26.85 4.69
N LYS A 16 3.38 27.17 5.69
CA LYS A 16 3.80 27.26 7.09
C LYS A 16 4.34 25.91 7.61
N GLU A 17 3.67 24.82 7.29
CA GLU A 17 4.12 23.47 7.64
C GLU A 17 5.43 23.10 6.95
N ALA A 18 5.61 23.46 5.68
CA ALA A 18 6.86 23.23 4.96
C ALA A 18 8.02 23.99 5.61
N ALA A 19 7.85 25.27 5.93
CA ALA A 19 8.84 26.08 6.63
C ALA A 19 9.17 25.47 8.01
N ASN A 20 8.15 25.06 8.77
CA ASN A 20 8.35 24.39 10.06
C ASN A 20 9.09 23.05 9.95
N ARG A 21 8.87 22.27 8.88
CA ARG A 21 9.61 21.02 8.63
C ARG A 21 11.08 21.27 8.34
N VAL A 22 11.40 22.31 7.58
CA VAL A 22 12.77 22.74 7.30
C VAL A 22 13.44 23.22 8.59
N ALA A 23 12.80 24.12 9.34
CA ALA A 23 13.33 24.64 10.60
C ALA A 23 13.61 23.53 11.65
N LYS A 24 12.83 22.45 11.63
CA LYS A 24 13.01 21.29 12.54
C LYS A 24 13.92 20.19 12.00
N ASN A 25 14.58 20.38 10.84
CA ASN A 25 15.37 19.35 10.14
C ASN A 25 14.61 18.04 9.88
N ARG A 26 13.28 18.10 9.68
CA ARG A 26 12.40 16.93 9.47
C ARG A 26 12.09 16.65 8.01
N GLN A 27 12.64 17.43 7.09
CA GLN A 27 12.27 17.37 5.67
C GLN A 27 12.58 16.01 5.03
N GLU A 28 13.75 15.42 5.31
CA GLU A 28 14.09 14.10 4.77
C GLU A 28 13.21 12.99 5.33
N SER A 29 12.94 13.01 6.64
CA SER A 29 12.04 12.04 7.27
C SER A 29 10.64 12.09 6.66
N HIS A 30 10.16 13.29 6.32
CA HIS A 30 8.88 13.48 5.64
C HIS A 30 8.91 12.90 4.22
N LYS A 31 9.97 13.19 3.44
CA LYS A 31 10.15 12.61 2.09
C LYS A 31 10.15 11.08 2.14
N LYS A 32 10.88 10.47 3.09
CA LYS A 32 10.92 9.01 3.30
C LYS A 32 9.55 8.43 3.64
N ARG A 33 8.79 9.09 4.53
CA ARG A 33 7.41 8.69 4.88
C ARG A 33 6.47 8.77 3.69
N GLN A 34 6.55 9.85 2.90
CA GLN A 34 5.72 10.05 1.72
C GLN A 34 6.03 9.01 0.64
N ALA A 35 7.32 8.76 0.35
CA ALA A 35 7.73 7.71 -0.58
C ALA A 35 7.21 6.34 -0.14
N THR A 36 7.31 6.02 1.16
CA THR A 36 6.77 4.78 1.73
C THR A 36 5.26 4.68 1.56
N TYR A 37 4.54 5.76 1.81
CA TYR A 37 3.08 5.83 1.65
C TYR A 37 2.67 5.59 0.20
N GLU A 38 3.29 6.28 -0.75
CA GLU A 38 3.01 6.12 -2.19
C GLU A 38 3.38 4.72 -2.68
N ARG A 39 4.48 4.13 -2.21
CA ARG A 39 4.82 2.72 -2.52
C ARG A 39 3.74 1.75 -2.07
N LYS A 40 3.21 1.91 -0.86
CA LYS A 40 2.12 1.07 -0.33
C LYS A 40 0.83 1.24 -1.15
N LYS A 41 0.49 2.49 -1.49
CA LYS A 41 -0.68 2.80 -2.33
C LYS A 41 -0.56 2.17 -3.72
N GLU A 42 0.61 2.30 -4.35
CA GLU A 42 0.89 1.69 -5.65
C GLU A 42 0.82 0.16 -5.60
N LYS A 43 1.34 -0.46 -4.53
CA LYS A 43 1.22 -1.92 -4.33
C LYS A 43 -0.26 -2.36 -4.25
N ALA A 44 -1.09 -1.64 -3.51
CA ALA A 44 -2.53 -1.90 -3.45
C ALA A 44 -3.21 -1.73 -4.82
N ARG A 45 -2.85 -0.67 -5.56
CA ARG A 45 -3.37 -0.41 -6.91
C ARG A 45 -3.05 -1.54 -7.90
N ARG A 46 -1.81 -2.03 -7.89
CA ARG A 46 -1.39 -3.18 -8.74
C ARG A 46 -2.17 -4.45 -8.42
N ARG A 47 -2.38 -4.72 -7.14
CA ARG A 47 -3.22 -5.84 -6.69
C ARG A 47 -4.66 -5.69 -7.17
N LEU A 48 -5.23 -4.48 -7.10
CA LEU A 48 -6.58 -4.21 -7.58
C LEU A 48 -6.71 -4.51 -9.09
N GLN A 49 -5.75 -4.06 -9.90
CA GLN A 49 -5.68 -4.38 -11.33
C GLN A 49 -5.57 -5.90 -11.57
N ALA A 50 -4.77 -6.59 -10.76
CA ALA A 50 -4.62 -8.03 -10.86
C ALA A 50 -5.90 -8.80 -10.49
N VAL A 51 -6.69 -8.30 -9.53
CA VAL A 51 -7.99 -8.90 -9.16
C VAL A 51 -8.95 -8.86 -10.34
N GLU A 52 -9.02 -7.75 -11.06
CA GLU A 52 -9.90 -7.59 -12.23
C GLU A 52 -9.58 -8.59 -13.35
N LYS A 53 -8.30 -8.94 -13.51
CA LYS A 53 -7.84 -9.91 -14.51
C LYS A 53 -7.78 -11.35 -13.98
N LYS A 54 -8.28 -11.61 -12.76
CA LYS A 54 -8.26 -12.94 -12.13
C LYS A 54 -9.55 -13.71 -12.41
N THR A 55 -9.60 -14.36 -13.57
CA THR A 55 -10.78 -15.08 -14.06
C THR A 55 -11.11 -16.35 -13.26
N LYS A 56 -10.12 -17.02 -12.68
CA LYS A 56 -10.29 -18.28 -11.91
C LYS A 56 -10.93 -18.13 -10.53
N TRP A 57 -11.25 -16.92 -10.07
CA TRP A 57 -11.87 -16.71 -8.76
C TRP A 57 -13.38 -16.53 -8.91
N SER A 58 -14.15 -17.00 -7.92
CA SER A 58 -15.58 -16.70 -7.85
C SER A 58 -15.80 -15.18 -7.77
N GLU A 59 -16.98 -14.74 -8.19
CA GLU A 59 -17.35 -13.32 -8.13
C GLU A 59 -17.39 -12.81 -6.68
N GLU A 60 -17.91 -13.63 -5.76
CA GLU A 60 -17.91 -13.37 -4.32
C GLU A 60 -16.49 -13.13 -3.78
N LYS A 61 -15.55 -14.05 -4.09
CA LYS A 61 -14.14 -13.91 -3.68
C LYS A 61 -13.51 -12.65 -4.26
N ARG A 62 -13.80 -12.32 -5.52
CA ARG A 62 -13.34 -11.08 -6.15
C ARG A 62 -13.94 -9.86 -5.45
N GLY A 63 -15.22 -9.88 -5.10
CA GLY A 63 -15.92 -8.83 -4.35
C GLY A 63 -15.29 -8.59 -2.97
N LYS A 64 -15.13 -9.66 -2.18
CA LYS A 64 -14.46 -9.65 -0.85
C LYS A 64 -13.07 -9.00 -0.93
N VAL A 65 -12.24 -9.43 -1.87
CA VAL A 65 -10.88 -8.90 -2.03
C VAL A 65 -10.88 -7.46 -2.58
N LYS A 66 -11.76 -7.10 -3.52
CA LYS A 66 -11.90 -5.72 -4.01
C LYS A 66 -12.31 -4.78 -2.90
N LYS A 67 -13.25 -5.17 -2.03
CA LYS A 67 -13.69 -4.39 -0.88
C LYS A 67 -12.50 -4.09 0.05
N PHE A 68 -11.73 -5.12 0.38
CA PHE A 68 -10.49 -4.96 1.15
C PHE A 68 -9.49 -4.01 0.50
N LEU A 69 -9.18 -4.19 -0.80
CA LEU A 69 -8.19 -3.36 -1.51
C LEU A 69 -8.62 -1.90 -1.70
N LYS A 70 -9.93 -1.62 -1.70
CA LYS A 70 -10.50 -0.26 -1.77
C LYS A 70 -10.68 0.38 -0.39
N ASN A 71 -10.40 -0.32 0.70
CA ASN A 71 -10.55 0.23 2.05
C ASN A 71 -9.67 1.48 2.23
N LYS A 72 -10.22 2.52 2.87
CA LYS A 72 -9.51 3.79 3.15
C LYS A 72 -8.20 3.58 3.91
N ASN A 73 -8.13 2.54 4.75
CA ASN A 73 -6.98 2.16 5.55
C ASN A 73 -6.05 1.14 4.87
N ILE A 74 -6.16 0.91 3.55
CA ILE A 74 -5.35 -0.11 2.85
C ILE A 74 -3.84 0.04 3.05
N VAL A 75 -3.35 1.27 3.25
CA VAL A 75 -1.94 1.55 3.53
C VAL A 75 -1.49 0.96 4.88
N LYS A 76 -2.39 0.85 5.86
CA LYS A 76 -2.11 0.20 7.15
C LYS A 76 -1.92 -1.31 6.98
N TYR A 77 -2.74 -1.92 6.10
CA TYR A 77 -2.72 -3.37 5.80
C TYR A 77 -1.68 -3.79 4.74
N THR A 78 -0.98 -2.82 4.17
CA THR A 78 0.01 -3.05 3.12
C THR A 78 1.41 -2.97 3.72
N SER A 79 2.16 -4.06 3.58
CA SER A 79 3.56 -4.13 4.01
C SER A 79 4.38 -3.04 3.32
N SER A 80 5.25 -2.42 4.11
CA SER A 80 6.25 -1.51 3.57
C SER A 80 7.26 -2.30 2.74
N ASP A 81 7.76 -1.66 1.70
CA ASP A 81 8.96 -2.10 0.99
C ASP A 81 10.12 -1.29 1.55
N GLU A 82 11.07 -1.97 2.18
CA GLU A 82 12.35 -1.37 2.59
C GLU A 82 13.34 -1.47 1.44
N GLU A 83 14.12 -0.41 1.25
CA GLU A 83 15.16 -0.39 0.25
C GLU A 83 16.28 -1.35 0.67
N ALA A 84 16.66 -2.24 -0.23
CA ALA A 84 17.75 -3.20 -0.10
C ALA A 84 18.62 -3.13 -1.35
N ASP A 85 19.86 -3.64 -1.29
CA ASP A 85 20.84 -3.51 -2.37
C ASP A 85 20.31 -3.98 -3.74
N ASP A 86 19.54 -5.08 -3.75
CA ASP A 86 18.93 -5.66 -4.95
C ASP A 86 17.45 -5.30 -5.18
N GLY A 87 16.97 -4.21 -4.59
CA GLY A 87 15.60 -3.70 -4.78
C GLY A 87 14.85 -3.49 -3.47
N PHE A 88 13.80 -4.27 -3.23
CA PHE A 88 12.92 -4.07 -2.08
C PHE A 88 12.72 -5.34 -1.25
N LEU A 89 12.83 -5.18 0.07
CA LEU A 89 12.47 -6.21 1.05
C LEU A 89 11.07 -5.94 1.59
N SER A 90 10.16 -6.91 1.41
CA SER A 90 8.79 -6.82 1.93
C SER A 90 8.60 -7.75 3.11
N HIS A 91 8.24 -7.16 4.25
CA HIS A 91 8.00 -7.89 5.50
C HIS A 91 6.51 -8.16 5.68
N PRO A 92 6.09 -9.44 5.78
CA PRO A 92 4.74 -9.79 6.21
C PRO A 92 4.46 -9.31 7.64
N PHE A 93 3.19 -9.09 7.98
CA PHE A 93 2.82 -8.75 9.36
C PHE A 93 2.53 -10.01 10.18
N SER A 94 2.82 -9.98 11.48
CA SER A 94 2.58 -11.12 12.38
C SER A 94 1.09 -11.48 12.54
N TRP A 95 0.22 -10.48 12.54
CA TRP A 95 -1.24 -10.65 12.60
C TRP A 95 -1.87 -11.11 11.28
N GLU A 96 -1.12 -11.14 10.19
CA GLU A 96 -1.67 -11.40 8.87
C GLU A 96 -2.13 -12.86 8.70
N SER A 97 -3.40 -13.05 8.33
CA SER A 97 -3.95 -14.38 8.07
C SER A 97 -3.27 -15.06 6.88
N ASP A 98 -3.20 -16.38 6.92
CA ASP A 98 -2.61 -17.16 5.82
C ASP A 98 -3.47 -17.09 4.54
N GLU A 99 -4.79 -16.88 4.68
CA GLU A 99 -5.67 -16.59 3.56
C GLU A 99 -5.22 -15.31 2.84
N LEU A 100 -5.00 -14.22 3.60
CA LEU A 100 -4.57 -12.94 3.04
C LEU A 100 -3.18 -13.03 2.39
N LYS A 101 -2.23 -13.73 3.02
CA LYS A 101 -0.89 -13.96 2.43
C LYS A 101 -0.99 -14.64 1.07
N LYS A 102 -1.72 -15.77 0.99
CA LYS A 102 -1.93 -16.51 -0.26
C LYS A 102 -2.61 -15.64 -1.31
N ILE A 103 -3.61 -14.84 -0.93
CA ILE A 103 -4.29 -13.91 -1.84
C ILE A 103 -3.32 -12.86 -2.38
N LYS A 104 -2.55 -12.19 -1.52
CA LYS A 104 -1.58 -11.17 -1.93
C LYS A 104 -0.53 -11.74 -2.88
N GLU A 105 0.05 -12.88 -2.57
CA GLU A 105 1.04 -13.56 -3.43
C GLU A 105 0.46 -13.92 -4.79
N ALA A 106 -0.76 -14.45 -4.80
CA ALA A 106 -1.43 -14.83 -6.03
C ALA A 106 -1.75 -13.60 -6.90
N LEU A 107 -2.03 -12.43 -6.30
CA LEU A 107 -2.25 -11.18 -7.02
C LEU A 107 -0.94 -10.58 -7.52
N ASP A 108 0.11 -10.58 -6.72
CA ASP A 108 1.42 -10.07 -7.10
C ASP A 108 1.99 -10.90 -8.28
N LYS A 109 1.86 -12.23 -8.24
CA LYS A 109 2.19 -13.12 -9.36
C LYS A 109 1.35 -12.82 -10.60
N LYS A 110 0.04 -12.61 -10.45
CA LYS A 110 -0.84 -12.31 -11.58
C LYS A 110 -0.51 -10.94 -12.20
N TYR A 111 -0.18 -9.95 -11.38
CA TYR A 111 0.25 -8.63 -11.87
C TYR A 111 1.49 -8.76 -12.76
N LEU A 112 2.50 -9.51 -12.34
CA LEU A 112 3.73 -9.74 -13.13
C LEU A 112 3.49 -10.47 -14.46
N GLN A 113 2.38 -11.23 -14.57
CA GLN A 113 1.97 -11.88 -15.82
C GLN A 113 1.24 -10.94 -16.78
N ILE A 114 0.43 -10.01 -16.26
CA ILE A 114 -0.34 -9.06 -17.08
C ILE A 114 0.41 -7.75 -17.35
N CYS A 115 1.47 -7.47 -16.58
CA CYS A 115 2.26 -6.25 -16.71
C CYS A 115 3.01 -6.24 -18.06
N PRO A 116 2.90 -5.16 -18.86
CA PRO A 116 3.64 -5.05 -20.11
C PRO A 116 5.15 -5.21 -19.91
N ALA A 117 5.84 -5.84 -20.86
CA ALA A 117 7.27 -6.15 -20.75
C ALA A 117 8.14 -4.90 -20.45
N ARG A 118 7.80 -3.75 -21.06
CA ARG A 118 8.48 -2.47 -20.78
C ARG A 118 8.32 -2.06 -19.32
N SER A 119 7.10 -2.07 -18.79
CA SER A 119 6.82 -1.72 -17.39
C SER A 119 7.45 -2.72 -16.42
N LYS A 120 7.44 -4.02 -16.77
CA LYS A 120 8.04 -5.08 -15.96
C LYS A 120 9.55 -4.89 -15.75
N ARG A 121 10.28 -4.42 -16.76
CA ARG A 121 11.73 -4.08 -16.65
C ARG A 121 12.01 -2.94 -15.68
N MET A 122 11.05 -2.03 -15.49
CA MET A 122 11.17 -0.91 -14.54
C MET A 122 10.78 -1.31 -13.10
N LEU A 123 10.27 -2.52 -12.88
CA LEU A 123 9.90 -2.99 -11.55
C LEU A 123 11.15 -3.49 -10.83
N LEU A 124 11.53 -2.79 -9.76
CA LEU A 124 12.52 -3.30 -8.81
C LEU A 124 12.06 -4.64 -8.24
N ARG A 125 13.01 -5.56 -8.10
CA ARG A 125 12.81 -6.90 -7.51
C ARG A 125 12.28 -6.74 -6.09
N ARG A 126 11.35 -7.62 -5.72
CA ARG A 126 10.81 -7.71 -4.36
C ARG A 126 11.12 -9.06 -3.78
N THR A 127 11.83 -9.08 -2.65
CA THR A 127 12.13 -10.27 -1.87
C THR A 127 11.30 -10.25 -0.59
N LYS A 128 10.97 -11.43 -0.06
CA LYS A 128 10.29 -11.52 1.23
C LYS A 128 11.34 -11.45 2.34
N GLY A 129 11.12 -10.56 3.30
CA GLY A 129 11.90 -10.48 4.51
C GLY A 129 11.27 -11.27 5.66
N SER A 130 11.86 -11.10 6.84
CA SER A 130 11.30 -11.63 8.10
C SER A 130 9.91 -11.06 8.41
N VAL A 131 9.13 -11.78 9.20
CA VAL A 131 7.86 -11.27 9.73
C VAL A 131 8.14 -10.09 10.65
N ARG A 132 7.32 -9.04 10.55
CA ARG A 132 7.36 -7.92 11.49
C ARG A 132 6.26 -8.02 12.51
N ASP A 133 6.66 -7.97 13.76
CA ASP A 133 5.74 -7.75 14.86
C ASP A 133 5.18 -6.34 14.78
N ARG A 134 3.86 -6.30 14.66
CA ARG A 134 3.08 -5.08 14.61
C ARG A 134 1.76 -5.37 15.29
N GLU A 135 1.23 -4.38 15.96
CA GLU A 135 -0.10 -4.48 16.53
C GLU A 135 -1.14 -4.75 15.44
N ALA A 136 -2.07 -5.67 15.75
CA ALA A 136 -3.17 -5.98 14.87
C ALA A 136 -4.06 -4.74 14.77
N PRO A 137 -4.42 -4.30 13.55
CA PRO A 137 -5.34 -3.19 13.40
C PRO A 137 -6.73 -3.60 13.86
N GLU A 138 -7.47 -2.65 14.43
CA GLU A 138 -8.92 -2.78 14.58
C GLU A 138 -9.55 -2.83 13.18
N VAL A 139 -10.31 -3.89 12.91
CA VAL A 139 -10.95 -4.13 11.62
C VAL A 139 -12.45 -4.26 11.81
N GLU A 140 -13.19 -3.77 10.83
CA GLU A 140 -14.62 -4.04 10.70
C GLU A 140 -14.86 -5.56 10.53
N ASP A 141 -16.04 -6.03 10.92
CA ASP A 141 -16.36 -7.47 10.97
C ASP A 141 -16.21 -8.18 9.62
N ASP A 142 -16.52 -7.47 8.54
CA ASP A 142 -16.39 -7.92 7.15
C ASP A 142 -14.93 -8.11 6.70
N LEU A 143 -13.97 -7.55 7.45
CA LEU A 143 -12.54 -7.68 7.22
C LEU A 143 -11.84 -8.60 8.22
N ARG A 144 -12.52 -9.15 9.24
CA ARG A 144 -11.88 -10.04 10.24
C ARG A 144 -11.05 -11.18 9.64
N TRP A 145 -11.41 -11.67 8.46
CA TRP A 145 -10.66 -12.70 7.73
C TRP A 145 -9.20 -12.32 7.40
N ILE A 146 -8.82 -11.04 7.48
CA ILE A 146 -7.42 -10.61 7.27
C ILE A 146 -6.52 -10.84 8.47
N LEU A 147 -7.11 -11.10 9.64
CA LEU A 147 -6.43 -11.36 10.90
C LEU A 147 -6.29 -12.87 11.12
N LYS A 148 -5.19 -13.28 11.77
CA LYS A 148 -4.94 -14.65 12.20
C LYS A 148 -5.87 -15.05 13.34
#